data_AF-A0A1G8EYQ2-F1
#
_entry.id   AF-A0A1G8EYQ2-F1
#
_cell.length_a   1.000
_cell.length_b   1.000
_cell.length_c   1.000
_cell.angle_alpha   90.00
_cell.angle_beta   90.00
_cell.angle_gamma   90.00
#
_symmetry.space_group_name_H-M   'P 1'
#
loop_
_entity.id
_entity.type
_entity.pdbx_description
1 polymer ?
#
loop_
_entity_poly.entity_id
_entity_poly.type
_entity_poly.pdbx_seq_one_letter_code
_entity_poly.pdbx_strand_id
1 'polypeptide(L)'
;MKKGSPNRRKELHVINQRLLGIKNTLRKIEGNIIETKDDREKLENTLYNIEAHIMETKDNREKLENILVELAEVKKYLAKRNNRQPRKRRDKSNAEVQTAPETAPKSSQTADTEKSSLGNLLDNVDLAQIIKLLQNPVVQSMLKNIL
;
A
#
# COMPACT_ATOMS: atom_id res chain seq x y z
N MET A 1 -55.36 52.28 35.44
CA MET A 1 -54.31 51.37 34.88
C MET A 1 -54.06 50.24 35.89
N LYS A 2 -54.55 49.02 35.63
CA LYS A 2 -54.31 47.88 36.54
C LYS A 2 -52.84 47.46 36.45
N LYS A 3 -52.04 47.76 37.47
CA LYS A 3 -50.66 47.26 37.60
C LYS A 3 -50.73 45.72 37.66
N GLY A 4 -50.01 45.05 36.76
CA GLY A 4 -50.02 43.58 36.68
C GLY A 4 -49.67 42.92 38.02
N SER A 5 -50.38 41.82 38.31
CA SER A 5 -50.19 41.01 39.53
C SER A 5 -48.70 40.71 39.78
N PRO A 6 -48.20 40.81 41.02
CA PRO A 6 -46.82 40.43 41.39
C PRO A 6 -46.43 39.02 40.92
N ASN A 7 -47.40 38.11 40.82
CA ASN A 7 -47.16 36.75 40.36
C ASN A 7 -46.71 36.70 38.89
N ARG A 8 -47.38 37.49 38.03
CA ARG A 8 -47.04 37.61 36.60
C ARG A 8 -45.63 38.15 36.37
N ARG A 9 -45.14 39.04 37.25
CA ARG A 9 -43.76 39.56 37.16
C ARG A 9 -42.70 38.50 37.47
N LYS A 10 -42.96 37.64 38.47
CA LYS A 10 -42.06 36.54 38.83
C LYS A 10 -42.01 35.49 37.72
N GLU A 11 -43.15 35.12 37.17
CA GLU A 11 -43.23 34.20 36.03
C GLU A 11 -42.47 34.74 34.81
N LEU A 12 -42.67 36.01 34.45
CA LEU A 12 -41.94 36.66 33.36
C LEU A 12 -40.43 36.66 33.60
N HIS A 13 -39.97 36.90 34.83
CA HIS A 13 -38.55 36.85 35.15
C HIS A 13 -37.98 35.44 34.93
N VAL A 14 -38.67 34.40 35.40
CA VAL A 14 -38.25 33.00 35.21
C VAL A 14 -38.21 32.64 33.72
N ILE A 15 -39.22 33.05 32.95
CA ILE A 15 -39.25 32.83 31.49
C ILE A 15 -38.06 33.50 30.82
N ASN A 16 -37.75 34.75 31.16
CA ASN A 16 -36.62 35.47 30.59
C ASN A 16 -35.27 34.80 30.91
N GLN A 17 -35.09 34.29 32.12
CA GLN A 17 -33.87 33.55 32.48
C GLN A 17 -33.73 32.25 31.69
N ARG A 18 -34.84 31.52 31.49
CA ARG A 18 -34.84 30.31 30.66
C ARG A 18 -34.53 30.63 29.20
N LEU A 19 -35.13 31.70 28.64
CA LEU A 19 -34.86 32.15 27.28
C LEU A 19 -33.40 32.55 27.09
N LEU A 20 -32.79 33.22 28.07
CA LEU A 20 -31.37 33.55 28.03
C LEU A 20 -30.49 32.29 28.02
N GLY A 21 -30.84 31.29 28.83
CA GLY A 21 -30.19 29.98 28.83
C GLY A 21 -30.27 29.29 27.46
N ILE A 22 -31.48 29.22 26.90
CA ILE A 22 -31.72 28.64 25.56
C ILE A 22 -30.92 29.38 24.49
N LYS A 23 -30.90 30.71 24.53
CA LYS A 23 -30.13 31.54 23.58
C LYS A 23 -28.64 31.23 23.64
N ASN A 24 -28.09 31.05 24.84
CA ASN A 24 -26.68 30.72 25.02
C ASN A 24 -26.36 29.31 24.52
N THR A 25 -27.25 28.33 24.75
CA THR A 25 -27.07 26.97 24.21
C THR A 25 -27.15 26.94 22.69
N LEU A 26 -28.07 27.71 22.09
CA LEU A 26 -28.18 27.82 20.64
C LEU A 26 -26.90 28.38 20.01
N ARG A 27 -26.33 29.45 20.60
CA ARG A 27 -25.06 30.02 20.12
C ARG A 27 -23.91 29.01 20.17
N LYS A 28 -23.84 28.18 21.22
CA LYS A 28 -22.83 27.12 21.32
C LYS A 28 -23.03 26.07 20.24
N ILE A 29 -24.27 25.65 19.99
CA ILE A 29 -24.61 24.71 18.93
C ILE A 29 -24.23 25.28 17.56
N GLU A 30 -24.53 26.55 17.29
CA GLU A 30 -24.14 27.22 16.04
C GLU A 30 -22.62 27.22 15.84
N GLY A 31 -21.84 27.53 16.89
CA GLY A 31 -20.38 27.45 16.85
C GLY A 31 -19.88 26.05 16.50
N ASN A 32 -20.39 25.03 17.19
CA ASN A 32 -20.02 23.64 16.94
C ASN A 32 -20.38 23.19 15.51
N ILE A 33 -21.51 23.67 14.95
CA ILE A 33 -21.92 23.36 13.57
C ILE A 33 -20.93 23.95 12.58
N ILE A 34 -20.46 25.18 12.80
CA ILE A 34 -19.46 25.84 11.95
C ILE A 34 -18.16 25.04 11.98
N GLU A 35 -17.64 24.72 13.17
CA GLU A 35 -16.41 23.93 13.32
C GLU A 35 -16.52 22.56 12.64
N THR A 36 -17.64 21.85 12.85
CA THR A 36 -17.89 20.55 12.21
C THR A 36 -17.92 20.66 10.68
N LYS A 37 -18.44 21.78 10.15
CA LYS A 37 -18.48 22.02 8.71
C LYS A 37 -17.09 22.26 8.14
N ASP A 38 -16.27 23.05 8.82
CA ASP A 38 -14.89 23.32 8.40
C ASP A 38 -14.04 22.06 8.42
N ASP A 39 -14.19 21.22 9.44
CA ASP A 39 -13.48 19.94 9.53
C ASP A 39 -13.95 18.95 8.45
N ARG A 40 -15.25 18.94 8.13
CA ARG A 40 -15.78 18.17 7.00
C ARG A 40 -15.15 18.62 5.68
N GLU A 41 -15.02 19.92 5.43
CA GLU A 41 -14.40 20.44 4.21
C GLU A 41 -12.92 20.03 4.09
N LYS A 42 -12.16 20.05 5.21
CA LYS A 42 -10.78 19.53 5.24
C LYS A 42 -10.75 18.04 4.88
N LEU A 43 -11.66 17.24 5.43
CA LEU A 43 -11.74 15.80 5.14
C LEU A 43 -12.05 15.54 3.66
N GLU A 44 -13.00 16.27 3.08
CA GLU A 44 -13.34 16.16 1.65
C GLU A 44 -12.12 16.46 0.76
N ASN A 45 -11.34 17.50 1.09
CA ASN A 45 -10.10 17.80 0.37
C ASN A 45 -9.04 16.71 0.52
N THR A 46 -8.87 16.14 1.71
CA THR A 46 -7.93 15.02 1.90
C THR A 46 -8.34 13.78 1.12
N LEU A 47 -9.65 13.49 1.05
CA LEU A 47 -10.17 12.37 0.29
C LEU A 47 -9.91 12.55 -1.22
N TYR A 48 -10.15 13.75 -1.75
CA TYR A 48 -9.86 14.07 -3.14
C TYR A 48 -8.38 13.86 -3.50
N ASN A 49 -7.45 14.27 -2.63
CA ASN A 49 -6.03 14.05 -2.83
C ASN A 49 -5.65 12.56 -2.80
N ILE A 50 -6.25 11.78 -1.89
CA ILE A 50 -6.05 10.33 -1.81
C ILE A 50 -6.55 9.66 -3.10
N GLU A 51 -7.71 10.05 -3.61
CA GLU A 51 -8.26 9.53 -4.86
C GLU A 51 -7.31 9.79 -6.04
N ALA A 52 -6.76 11.01 -6.14
CA ALA A 52 -5.78 11.36 -7.17
C ALA A 52 -4.53 10.46 -7.09
N HIS A 53 -3.96 10.26 -5.89
CA HIS A 53 -2.81 9.36 -5.69
C HIS A 53 -3.13 7.90 -6.03
N ILE A 54 -4.35 7.43 -5.74
CA ILE A 54 -4.79 6.08 -6.09
C ILE A 54 -4.85 5.92 -7.61
N MET A 55 -5.36 6.92 -8.34
CA MET A 55 -5.38 6.88 -9.81
C MET A 55 -3.95 6.82 -10.38
N GLU A 56 -3.06 7.69 -9.92
CA GLU A 56 -1.66 7.69 -10.36
C GLU A 56 -0.97 6.34 -10.08
N THR A 57 -1.22 5.77 -8.90
CA THR A 57 -0.67 4.46 -8.53
C THR A 57 -1.20 3.34 -9.44
N LYS A 58 -2.48 3.40 -9.83
CA LYS A 58 -3.07 2.43 -10.77
C LYS A 58 -2.44 2.55 -12.16
N ASP A 59 -2.28 3.77 -12.66
CA ASP A 59 -1.64 4.02 -13.97
C ASP A 59 -0.18 3.54 -13.98
N ASN A 60 0.55 3.78 -12.89
CA ASN A 60 1.93 3.31 -12.74
C ASN A 60 2.00 1.79 -12.66
N ARG A 61 1.05 1.14 -11.98
CA ARG A 61 0.94 -0.32 -11.94
C ARG A 61 0.73 -0.91 -13.34
N GLU A 62 -0.16 -0.33 -14.13
CA GLU A 62 -0.40 -0.78 -15.52
C GLU A 62 0.85 -0.65 -16.39
N LYS A 63 1.58 0.47 -16.29
CA LYS A 63 2.87 0.64 -16.98
C LYS A 63 3.89 -0.43 -16.58
N LEU A 64 3.98 -0.75 -15.29
CA LEU A 64 4.88 -1.79 -14.79
C LEU A 64 4.48 -3.18 -15.29
N GLU A 65 3.18 -3.50 -15.32
CA GLU A 65 2.66 -4.75 -15.88
C GLU A 65 3.07 -4.91 -17.35
N ASN A 66 2.92 -3.84 -18.15
CA ASN A 66 3.35 -3.85 -19.56
C ASN A 66 4.86 -4.09 -19.71
N ILE A 67 5.69 -3.41 -18.91
CA ILE A 67 7.15 -3.61 -18.91
C ILE A 67 7.51 -5.05 -18.54
N LEU A 68 6.83 -5.66 -17.55
CA LEU A 68 7.07 -7.05 -17.17
C LEU A 68 6.74 -8.02 -18.30
N VAL A 69 5.66 -7.77 -19.04
CA VAL A 69 5.30 -8.56 -20.24
C VAL A 69 6.39 -8.43 -21.30
N GLU A 70 6.83 -7.22 -21.64
CA GLU A 70 7.90 -6.98 -22.61
C GLU A 70 9.22 -7.67 -22.21
N LEU A 71 9.60 -7.59 -20.93
CA LEU A 71 10.80 -8.26 -20.41
C LEU A 71 10.69 -9.78 -20.51
N ALA A 72 9.51 -10.37 -20.30
CA ALA A 72 9.30 -11.80 -20.47
C ALA A 72 9.49 -12.23 -21.94
N GLU A 73 9.06 -11.40 -22.90
CA GLU A 73 9.33 -11.63 -24.31
C GLU A 73 10.81 -11.57 -24.65
N VAL A 74 11.52 -10.53 -24.19
CA VAL A 74 12.97 -10.39 -24.37
C VAL A 74 13.71 -11.60 -23.81
N LYS A 75 13.36 -12.05 -22.60
CA LYS A 75 13.93 -13.26 -21.99
C LYS A 75 13.72 -14.50 -22.87
N LYS A 76 12.52 -14.66 -23.45
CA LYS A 76 12.21 -15.75 -24.38
C LYS A 76 13.06 -15.68 -25.66
N TYR A 77 13.27 -14.49 -26.22
CA TYR A 77 14.14 -14.29 -27.38
C TYR A 77 15.61 -14.62 -27.07
N LEU A 78 16.12 -14.20 -25.91
CA LEU A 78 17.49 -14.50 -25.48
C LEU A 78 17.71 -16.01 -25.28
N ALA A 79 16.75 -16.70 -24.64
CA ALA A 79 16.81 -18.16 -24.49
C ALA A 79 16.86 -18.87 -25.86
N LYS A 80 16.06 -18.43 -26.83
CA LYS A 80 16.12 -18.96 -28.21
C LYS A 80 17.46 -18.71 -28.89
N ARG A 81 18.11 -17.57 -28.63
CA ARG A 81 19.42 -17.23 -29.21
C ARG A 81 20.54 -18.08 -28.61
N ASN A 82 20.54 -18.29 -27.30
CA ASN A 82 21.55 -19.12 -26.61
C ASN A 82 21.50 -20.60 -27.02
N ASN A 83 20.32 -21.09 -27.40
CA ASN A 83 20.14 -22.47 -27.88
C ASN A 83 20.51 -22.69 -29.35
N ARG A 84 20.84 -21.63 -30.11
CA ARG A 84 21.39 -21.78 -31.46
C ARG A 84 22.86 -22.15 -31.33
N GLN A 85 23.15 -23.44 -31.38
CA GLN A 85 24.53 -23.93 -31.41
C GLN A 85 25.36 -23.16 -32.46
N PRO A 86 26.63 -22.86 -32.17
CA PRO A 86 27.52 -22.32 -33.18
C PRO A 86 27.53 -23.31 -34.33
N ARG A 87 27.10 -22.85 -35.51
CA ARG A 87 27.22 -23.61 -36.76
C ARG A 87 28.68 -24.05 -36.82
N LYS A 88 28.95 -25.33 -36.57
CA LYS A 88 30.26 -25.92 -36.85
C LYS A 88 30.56 -25.56 -38.29
N ARG A 89 31.54 -24.68 -38.50
CA ARG A 89 32.11 -24.45 -39.81
C ARG A 89 32.53 -25.84 -40.28
N ARG A 90 31.98 -26.25 -41.41
CA ARG A 90 32.32 -27.49 -42.09
C ARG A 90 33.78 -27.33 -42.49
N ASP A 91 34.69 -27.78 -41.64
CA ASP A 91 36.09 -27.88 -41.97
C ASP A 91 36.20 -28.83 -43.15
N LYS A 92 36.54 -28.23 -44.29
CA LYS A 92 36.86 -28.92 -45.52
C LYS A 92 38.33 -29.34 -45.42
N SER A 93 38.63 -30.27 -44.53
CA SER A 93 39.93 -30.92 -44.43
C SER A 93 39.81 -32.37 -44.88
N ASN A 94 40.31 -32.64 -46.08
CA ASN A 94 40.77 -33.96 -46.48
C ASN A 94 41.78 -34.49 -45.46
N ALA A 95 41.59 -35.70 -44.96
CA ALA A 95 42.63 -36.72 -44.78
C ALA A 95 42.03 -37.92 -44.01
N GLU A 96 42.21 -39.10 -44.58
CA GLU A 96 42.00 -40.40 -43.96
C GLU A 96 42.87 -40.61 -42.71
N VAL A 97 42.53 -41.67 -41.97
CA VAL A 97 43.40 -42.55 -41.15
C VAL A 97 42.94 -42.71 -39.68
N GLN A 98 42.20 -43.80 -39.49
CA GLN A 98 42.30 -44.86 -38.47
C GLN A 98 42.78 -44.54 -37.04
N THR A 99 41.93 -44.85 -36.04
CA THR A 99 42.06 -45.88 -34.98
C THR A 99 41.40 -45.44 -33.66
N ALA A 100 40.79 -46.43 -32.98
CA ALA A 100 39.90 -46.35 -31.82
C ALA A 100 40.68 -46.43 -30.47
N PRO A 101 40.03 -46.67 -29.30
CA PRO A 101 39.22 -45.75 -28.48
C PRO A 101 39.75 -45.67 -27.02
N GLU A 102 38.98 -45.02 -26.12
CA GLU A 102 38.78 -45.40 -24.68
C GLU A 102 39.14 -44.35 -23.57
N THR A 103 38.06 -43.77 -23.01
CA THR A 103 37.74 -43.37 -21.61
C THR A 103 38.54 -42.33 -20.80
N ALA A 104 37.83 -41.28 -20.33
CA ALA A 104 37.56 -40.94 -18.89
C ALA A 104 36.84 -39.55 -18.77
N PRO A 105 36.31 -39.11 -17.60
CA PRO A 105 35.22 -39.65 -16.79
C PRO A 105 34.03 -38.66 -16.63
N LYS A 106 32.92 -39.17 -16.08
CA LYS A 106 31.71 -38.43 -15.66
C LYS A 106 32.00 -37.53 -14.44
N SER A 107 31.51 -36.29 -14.44
CA SER A 107 31.12 -35.60 -13.20
C SER A 107 29.59 -35.54 -13.14
N SER A 108 29.04 -36.15 -12.11
CA SER A 108 27.61 -36.20 -11.83
C SER A 108 27.29 -35.32 -10.62
N GLN A 109 26.24 -34.51 -10.80
CA GLN A 109 25.17 -34.21 -9.84
C GLN A 109 25.55 -33.37 -8.62
N THR A 110 25.08 -32.12 -8.51
CA THR A 110 23.73 -31.72 -8.08
C THR A 110 23.30 -32.38 -6.78
N ALA A 111 23.18 -31.58 -5.72
CA ALA A 111 22.28 -31.86 -4.62
C ALA A 111 21.53 -30.56 -4.32
N ASP A 112 20.27 -30.57 -4.74
CA ASP A 112 19.25 -29.59 -4.45
C ASP A 112 19.05 -29.44 -2.95
N THR A 113 18.82 -28.21 -2.51
CA THR A 113 18.00 -27.98 -1.32
C THR A 113 17.02 -26.90 -1.72
N GLU A 114 15.82 -27.34 -2.08
CA GLU A 114 14.64 -26.50 -2.22
C GLU A 114 14.36 -25.83 -0.86
N LYS A 115 15.06 -24.74 -0.58
CA LYS A 115 14.63 -23.78 0.43
C LYS A 115 13.37 -23.14 -0.12
N SER A 116 12.26 -23.57 0.45
CA SER A 116 10.90 -23.10 0.21
C SER A 116 10.86 -21.59 -0.05
N SER A 117 10.02 -21.19 -1.01
CA SER A 117 9.77 -19.80 -1.41
C SER A 117 9.42 -18.84 -0.25
N LEU A 118 9.11 -19.36 0.94
CA LEU A 118 8.85 -18.60 2.17
C LEU A 118 10.13 -18.37 3.00
N GLY A 119 11.12 -19.25 2.93
CA GLY A 119 12.42 -19.09 3.60
C GLY A 119 13.18 -17.88 3.08
N ASN A 120 13.21 -17.69 1.75
CA ASN A 120 13.84 -16.53 1.12
C ASN A 120 13.10 -15.21 1.40
N LEU A 121 11.83 -15.27 1.81
CA LEU A 121 11.02 -14.10 2.15
C LEU A 121 11.23 -13.69 3.61
N LEU A 122 11.41 -14.66 4.52
CA LEU A 122 11.72 -14.42 5.93
C LEU A 122 13.18 -14.04 6.17
N ASP A 123 14.11 -14.54 5.35
CA ASP A 123 15.55 -14.21 5.44
C ASP A 123 15.83 -12.73 5.09
N ASN A 124 14.92 -12.06 4.38
CA ASN A 124 15.02 -10.64 4.02
C ASN A 124 14.16 -9.72 4.91
N VAL A 125 13.45 -10.27 5.90
CA VAL A 125 12.61 -9.49 6.81
C VAL A 125 13.41 -9.13 8.05
N ASP A 126 13.75 -7.84 8.18
CA ASP A 126 14.36 -7.32 9.40
C ASP A 126 13.32 -7.26 10.52
N LEU A 127 13.23 -8.36 11.28
CA LEU A 127 12.33 -8.50 12.42
C LEU A 127 12.53 -7.39 13.46
N ALA A 128 13.75 -6.84 13.56
CA ALA A 128 14.04 -5.74 14.48
C ALA A 128 13.40 -4.42 14.01
N GLN A 129 13.32 -4.16 12.71
CA GLN A 129 12.58 -3.02 12.17
C GLN A 129 11.07 -3.18 12.36
N ILE A 130 10.53 -4.38 12.19
CA ILE A 130 9.10 -4.65 12.44
C ILE A 130 8.75 -4.41 13.91
N ILE A 131 9.58 -4.89 14.83
CA ILE A 131 9.38 -4.67 16.28
C ILE A 131 9.43 -3.17 16.61
N LYS A 132 10.35 -2.41 16.00
CA LYS A 132 10.41 -0.96 16.17
C LYS A 132 9.16 -0.25 15.63
N LEU A 133 8.62 -0.71 14.50
CA LEU A 133 7.36 -0.18 13.97
C LEU A 133 6.17 -0.51 14.89
N LEU A 134 6.11 -1.71 15.45
CA LEU A 134 5.05 -2.12 16.41
C LEU A 134 5.15 -1.38 17.76
N GLN A 135 6.33 -0.89 18.12
CA GLN A 135 6.54 -0.03 19.28
C GLN A 135 6.16 1.43 19.03
N ASN A 136 5.88 1.82 17.79
CA ASN A 136 5.48 3.19 17.47
C ASN A 136 4.09 3.48 18.09
N PRO A 137 3.95 4.54 18.91
CA PRO A 137 2.68 4.89 19.56
C PRO A 137 1.55 5.15 18.57
N VAL A 138 1.86 5.60 17.34
CA VAL A 138 0.89 5.78 16.27
C VAL A 138 0.35 4.43 15.79
N VAL A 139 1.23 3.46 15.52
CA VAL A 139 0.85 2.09 15.11
C VAL A 139 0.05 1.39 16.22
N GLN A 140 0.44 1.57 17.48
CA GLN A 140 -0.32 1.03 18.62
C GLN A 140 -1.71 1.65 18.78
N SER A 141 -1.84 2.96 18.53
CA SER A 141 -3.15 3.63 18.56
C SER A 141 -4.08 3.11 17.46
N MET A 142 -3.54 2.80 16.28
CA MET A 142 -4.30 2.18 15.19
C MET A 142 -4.72 0.74 15.52
N LEU A 143 -3.82 -0.08 16.05
CA LEU A 143 -4.12 -1.46 16.45
C LEU A 143 -5.19 -1.51 17.57
N LYS A 144 -5.14 -0.58 18.52
CA LYS A 144 -6.13 -0.48 19.62
C LYS A 144 -7.53 -0.05 19.18
N ASN A 145 -7.68 0.56 18.00
CA ASN A 145 -8.99 0.95 17.48
C ASN A 145 -9.65 -0.16 16.65
N ILE A 146 -8.89 -1.23 16.33
CA ILE A 146 -9.33 -2.37 15.51
C ILE A 146 -9.67 -3.60 16.40
N LEU A 147 -9.08 -3.68 17.59
CA LEU A 147 -9.34 -4.70 18.63
C LEU A 147 -10.34 -4.20 19.67
#